data_AF-A0A9R0WYQ8-F1
#
_entry.id   AF-A0A9R0WYQ8-F1
#
_cell.length_a   1.000
_cell.length_b   1.000
_cell.length_c   1.000
_cell.angle_alpha   90.00
_cell.angle_beta   90.00
_cell.angle_gamma   90.00
#
_symmetry.space_group_name_H-M   'P 1'
#
loop_
_entity.id
_entity.type
_entity.pdbx_description
1 polymer ?
#
loop_
_entity_poly.entity_id
_entity_poly.type
_entity_poly.pdbx_seq_one_letter_code
_entity_poly.pdbx_strand_id
1 'polypeptide(L)' 'MLVRALWHFNEKTNPIPQRIVHGTTIEIIRTIFPSVILLFIAIPSFALLYSMDGVLVDPAITIKAIRNQWYWSAPLKRVI' A
#
# COMPACT_ATOMS: atom_id res chain seq x y z
N MET A 1 -11.34 1.03 17.38
CA MET A 1 -10.48 0.68 18.54
C MET A 1 -10.45 1.79 19.58
N LEU A 2 -10.14 3.04 19.21
CA LEU A 2 -9.99 4.17 20.14
C LEU A 2 -11.22 4.46 21.03
N VAL A 3 -12.42 4.64 20.44
CA VAL A 3 -13.65 4.99 21.19
C VAL A 3 -14.00 3.92 22.24
N ARG A 4 -13.87 2.65 21.87
CA ARG A 4 -14.12 1.51 22.78
C ARG A 4 -13.10 1.46 23.92
N ALA A 5 -11.84 1.80 23.67
CA ALA A 5 -10.81 1.87 24.70
C ALA A 5 -11.10 3.00 25.69
N LEU A 6 -11.46 4.20 25.20
CA LEU A 6 -11.77 5.35 26.05
C LEU A 6 -12.96 5.10 27.00
N TRP A 7 -13.99 4.39 26.53
CA TRP A 7 -15.15 4.09 27.36
C TRP A 7 -14.85 3.03 28.43
N HIS A 8 -14.11 1.97 28.09
CA HIS A 8 -13.81 0.89 29.04
C HIS A 8 -12.68 1.20 30.03
N PHE A 9 -11.67 1.99 29.63
CA PHE A 9 -10.50 2.32 30.45
C PHE A 9 -10.59 3.71 31.10
N ASN A 10 -11.80 4.23 31.29
CA ASN A 10 -12.04 5.47 32.03
C ASN A 10 -11.75 5.25 33.53
N GLU A 11 -11.18 6.25 34.21
CA GLU A 11 -10.84 6.22 35.65
C GLU A 11 -12.02 5.82 36.54
N LYS A 12 -13.24 6.22 36.16
CA LYS A 12 -14.49 5.89 36.88
C LYS A 12 -14.87 4.42 36.76
N THR A 13 -14.46 3.75 35.68
CA THR A 13 -14.85 2.38 35.36
C THR A 13 -13.71 1.40 35.62
N ASN A 14 -12.45 1.84 35.53
CA ASN A 14 -11.26 1.07 35.85
C ASN A 14 -10.24 1.90 36.66
N PRO A 15 -10.39 1.99 38.00
CA PRO A 15 -9.56 2.85 38.84
C PRO A 15 -8.13 2.34 39.06
N ILE A 16 -7.86 1.04 38.84
CA ILE A 16 -6.52 0.45 39.00
C ILE A 16 -6.02 0.02 37.61
N PRO A 17 -4.95 0.64 37.07
CA PRO A 17 -4.42 0.27 35.76
C PRO A 17 -3.66 -1.06 35.82
N GLN A 18 -3.90 -1.92 34.83
CA GLN A 18 -3.12 -3.14 34.65
C GLN A 18 -1.71 -2.80 34.12
N ARG A 19 -0.67 -3.38 34.71
CA ARG A 19 0.75 -3.17 34.35
C ARG A 19 1.31 -4.29 33.46
N ILE A 20 0.56 -4.71 32.45
CA ILE A 20 1.04 -5.73 31.49
C ILE A 20 1.79 -5.02 30.37
N VAL A 21 3.10 -5.20 30.33
CA VAL A 21 3.99 -4.53 29.35
C VAL A 21 4.31 -5.46 28.17
N HIS A 22 4.28 -6.78 28.40
CA HIS A 22 4.66 -7.77 27.39
C HIS A 22 3.52 -8.74 27.15
N GLY A 23 3.17 -8.89 25.88
CA GLY A 23 2.15 -9.82 25.41
C GLY A 23 2.65 -10.54 24.16
N THR A 24 3.71 -11.34 24.28
CA THR A 24 4.41 -11.98 23.15
C THR A 24 3.47 -12.57 22.09
N THR A 25 2.39 -13.23 22.52
CA THR A 25 1.37 -13.78 21.62
C THR A 25 0.68 -12.72 20.75
N ILE A 26 0.22 -11.60 21.32
CA ILE A 26 -0.45 -10.54 20.53
C ILE A 26 0.55 -9.81 19.64
N GLU A 27 1.81 -9.70 20.07
CA GLU A 27 2.88 -9.12 19.27
C GLU A 27 3.24 -9.96 18.05
N ILE A 28 3.23 -11.29 18.19
CA ILE A 28 3.42 -12.21 17.08
C ILE A 28 2.23 -12.13 16.12
N ILE A 29 1.00 -12.19 16.63
CA ILE A 29 -0.22 -12.13 15.81
C ILE A 29 -0.24 -10.85 14.97
N ARG A 30 0.01 -9.68 15.58
CA ARG A 30 0.01 -8.39 14.87
C ARG A 30 1.17 -8.24 13.89
N THR A 31 2.20 -9.08 13.95
CA THR A 31 3.33 -9.03 13.01
C THR A 31 3.08 -9.97 11.82
N ILE A 32 2.55 -11.17 12.08
CA ILE A 32 2.23 -12.14 11.04
C ILE A 32 1.02 -11.67 10.22
N PHE A 33 -0.04 -11.20 10.87
CA PHE A 33 -1.27 -10.79 10.19
C PHE A 33 -1.04 -9.75 9.07
N PRO A 34 -0.35 -8.60 9.29
CA PRO A 34 -0.06 -7.67 8.21
C PRO A 34 0.95 -8.22 7.20
N SER A 35 1.93 -9.04 7.61
CA SER A 35 2.90 -9.64 6.69
C SER A 35 2.21 -10.58 5.68
N VAL A 36 1.23 -11.35 6.13
CA VAL A 36 0.43 -12.24 5.27
C VAL A 36 -0.41 -11.43 4.29
N ILE A 37 -1.04 -10.33 4.73
CA ILE A 37 -1.79 -9.43 3.83
C ILE A 37 -0.89 -8.88 2.72
N LEU A 38 0.34 -8.47 3.05
CA LEU A 38 1.30 -7.98 2.06
C LEU A 38 1.66 -9.05 1.02
N LEU A 39 1.86 -10.30 1.44
CA LEU A 39 2.13 -11.41 0.51
C LEU A 39 0.96 -11.65 -0.46
N PHE A 40 -0.27 -11.60 0.04
CA PHE A 40 -1.46 -11.74 -0.80
C PHE A 40 -1.59 -10.61 -1.84
N ILE A 41 -1.14 -9.40 -1.53
CA ILE A 41 -1.14 -8.28 -2.47
C ILE A 41 0.03 -8.40 -3.46
N ALA A 42 1.19 -8.86 -3.02
CA ALA A 42 2.40 -8.95 -3.83
C ALA A 42 2.23 -9.91 -5.03
N ILE A 43 1.61 -11.07 -4.84
CA ILE A 43 1.44 -12.09 -5.90
C ILE A 43 0.70 -11.54 -7.13
N PRO A 44 -0.54 -11.00 -7.04
CA PRO A 44 -1.22 -10.42 -8.20
C PRO A 44 -0.52 -9.15 -8.70
N SER A 45 0.12 -8.38 -7.81
CA SER A 45 0.86 -7.17 -8.20
C SER A 45 2.04 -7.48 -9.12
N PHE A 46 2.77 -8.57 -8.90
CA PHE A 46 3.85 -8.97 -9.79
C PHE A 46 3.33 -9.44 -11.14
N ALA A 47 2.24 -10.21 -11.17
CA ALA A 47 1.62 -10.62 -12.44
C ALA A 47 1.18 -9.41 -13.28
N LEU A 48 0.63 -8.37 -12.63
CA LEU A 48 0.27 -7.11 -13.29
C LEU A 48 1.50 -6.33 -13.76
N LEU A 49 2.58 -6.30 -12.97
CA LEU A 49 3.81 -5.64 -13.37
C LEU A 49 4.40 -6.27 -14.65
N TYR A 50 4.44 -7.60 -14.74
CA TYR A 50 4.91 -8.30 -15.94
C TYR A 50 4.01 -8.06 -17.15
N SER A 51 2.70 -7.89 -16.97
CA SER A 51 1.80 -7.59 -18.09
C SER A 51 1.93 -6.16 -18.59
N MET A 52 2.27 -5.21 -17.71
CA MET A 52 2.51 -3.80 -18.05
C MET A 52 3.91 -3.56 -18.65
N ASP A 53 4.91 -4.34 -18.22
CA ASP A 53 6.28 -4.31 -18.78
C ASP A 53 6.36 -4.98 -20.17
N GLY A 54 5.25 -5.56 -20.64
CA GLY A 54 5.06 -6.02 -22.01
C GLY A 54 5.06 -4.87 -23.03
N VAL A 55 6.21 -4.23 -23.21
CA VAL A 55 6.56 -3.27 -24.29
C VAL A 55 6.49 -3.92 -25.70
N LEU A 56 6.07 -5.19 -25.78
CA LEU A 56 6.00 -6.00 -27.00
C LEU A 56 4.71 -5.85 -27.81
N VAL A 57 3.76 -5.00 -27.39
CA VAL A 57 2.66 -4.61 -28.29
C VAL A 57 3.20 -3.51 -29.18
N ASP A 58 3.60 -3.83 -30.41
CA ASP A 58 4.00 -2.86 -31.43
C ASP A 58 3.06 -1.64 -31.39
N PRO A 59 3.53 -0.50 -30.84
CA PRO A 59 2.63 0.61 -30.58
C PRO A 59 2.34 1.29 -31.92
N ALA A 60 1.09 1.22 -32.37
CA ALA A 60 0.64 1.90 -33.59
C ALA A 60 0.91 3.43 -33.55
N ILE A 61 1.03 4.01 -32.35
CA ILE A 61 1.29 5.43 -32.12
C ILE A 61 2.32 5.58 -31.00
N THR A 62 3.38 6.34 -31.24
CA THR A 62 4.34 6.74 -30.20
C THR A 62 4.22 8.25 -29.94
N ILE A 63 4.00 8.63 -28.68
CA ILE A 63 3.97 10.04 -28.25
C ILE A 63 5.23 10.31 -27.44
N LYS A 64 5.98 11.35 -27.81
CA LYS A 64 7.12 11.81 -27.01
C LYS A 64 6.66 12.95 -26.10
N ALA A 65 6.55 12.71 -24.80
CA ALA A 65 6.26 13.76 -23.84
C ALA A 65 7.55 14.55 -23.51
N ILE A 66 7.55 15.86 -23.78
CA ILE A 66 8.62 16.81 -23.43
C ILE A 66 8.12 17.65 -22.25
N ARG A 67 8.88 17.66 -21.15
CA ARG A 67 8.62 18.51 -19.99
C ARG A 67 9.28 19.87 -20.21
N ASN A 68 8.49 20.93 -20.15
CA ASN A 68 8.97 22.30 -20.01
C ASN A 68 8.54 22.83 -18.64
N GLN A 69 9.15 23.93 -18.19
CA GLN A 69 8.75 24.50 -16.91
C GLN A 69 7.32 25.01 -17.00
N TRP A 70 6.43 24.38 -16.22
CA TRP A 70 4.99 24.66 -16.07
C TRP A 70 4.08 24.18 -17.21
N TYR A 71 4.61 23.51 -18.22
CA TYR A 71 3.79 22.90 -19.27
C TYR A 71 4.42 21.64 -19.87
N TRP A 72 3.57 20.85 -20.53
CA TRP A 72 3.95 19.64 -21.23
C TRP A 72 3.68 19.79 -22.72
N SER A 73 4.66 19.44 -23.55
CA SER A 73 4.50 19.38 -25.00
C SER A 73 4.56 17.92 -25.45
N ALA A 74 3.63 17.50 -26.30
CA ALA A 74 3.52 16.10 -26.73
C ALA A 74 3.54 15.97 -28.26
N PRO A 75 4.71 16.09 -28.93
CA PRO A 75 4.83 15.80 -30.35
C PRO A 75 4.56 14.33 -30.68
N LEU A 76 3.78 14.10 -31.74
CA LEU A 76 3.49 12.79 -32.31
C LEU A 76 4.70 12.26 -33.09
N LYS A 77 5.16 11.05 -32.77
CA LYS A 77 6.17 10.31 -33.54
C LYS A 77 5.49 9.15 -34.25
N ARG A 78 5.35 9.24 -35.58
CA ARG A 78 4.80 8.15 -36.41
C ARG A 78 5.82 7.01 -36.48
N VAL A 79 5.39 5.80 -36.14
CA VAL A 79 6.14 4.55 -36.37
C VAL A 79 5.74 4.07 -37.76
N ILE A 80 6.71 3.90 -38.66
CA ILE A 80 6.57 3.25 -39.97
C ILE A 80 7.27 1.92 -39.90
#